data_AF-A0A7C5HM36-F1
#
_entry.id   AF-A0A7C5HM36-F1
#
_cell.length_a   1.000
_cell.length_b   1.000
_cell.length_c   1.000
_cell.angle_alpha   90.00
_cell.angle_beta   90.00
_cell.angle_gamma   90.00
#
_symmetry.space_group_name_H-M   'P 1'
#
loop_
_entity.id
_entity.type
_entity.pdbx_description
1 polymer ?
#
loop_
_entity_poly.entity_id
_entity_poly.type
_entity_poly.pdbx_seq_one_letter_code
_entity_poly.pdbx_strand_id
1 'polypeptide(L)' 'MAAMNDTSPEALKVQLAAIRRLSPEARLRQGLELASLVRGLIAAGVRARHPEYSEEEVDLATIRLVLGDELFRR' A
#
# COMPACT_ATOMS: atom_id res chain seq x y z
N MET A 1 17.10 -19.42 -3.61
CA MET A 1 15.82 -19.85 -4.19
C MET A 1 15.34 -18.77 -5.14
N ALA A 2 15.25 -19.06 -6.44
CA ALA A 2 14.63 -18.13 -7.37
C ALA A 2 13.15 -17.99 -7.00
N ALA A 3 12.70 -16.78 -6.70
CA ALA A 3 11.30 -16.52 -6.42
C ALA A 3 10.47 -16.93 -7.66
N MET A 4 9.61 -17.94 -7.51
CA MET A 4 8.56 -18.24 -8.48
C MET A 4 7.61 -17.04 -8.49
N ASN A 5 7.83 -16.11 -9.42
CA ASN A 5 6.97 -14.96 -9.59
C ASN A 5 5.76 -15.41 -10.44
N ASP A 6 4.54 -15.15 -9.99
CA ASP A 6 3.28 -15.34 -10.77
C ASP A 6 3.15 -14.33 -11.92
N THR A 7 4.29 -13.82 -12.40
CA THR A 7 4.42 -12.84 -13.46
C THR A 7 5.54 -13.30 -14.37
N SER A 8 5.21 -13.57 -15.63
CA SER A 8 6.22 -13.95 -16.62
C SER A 8 7.23 -12.82 -16.84
N PRO A 9 8.49 -13.13 -17.20
CA PRO A 9 9.48 -12.10 -17.53
C PRO A 9 9.01 -11.12 -18.61
N GLU A 10 8.23 -11.59 -19.58
CA GLU A 10 7.67 -10.78 -20.66
C GLU A 10 6.62 -9.80 -20.13
N ALA A 11 5.72 -10.25 -19.26
CA ALA A 11 4.71 -9.41 -18.62
C ALA A 11 5.37 -8.34 -17.73
N LEU A 12 6.37 -8.73 -16.94
CA LEU A 12 7.15 -7.79 -16.12
C LEU A 12 7.83 -6.72 -16.99
N LYS A 13 8.40 -7.11 -18.14
CA LYS A 13 9.04 -6.17 -19.06
C LYS A 13 8.05 -5.15 -19.64
N VAL A 14 6.84 -5.58 -19.99
CA VAL A 14 5.78 -4.68 -20.47
C VAL A 14 5.34 -3.71 -19.37
N GLN A 15 5.10 -4.22 -18.16
CA GLN A 15 4.71 -3.40 -17.02
C GLN A 15 5.76 -2.32 -16.70
N LEU A 16 7.04 -2.70 -16.62
CA LEU A 16 8.14 -1.76 -16.37
C LEU A 16 8.27 -0.72 -17.48
N ALA A 17 8.09 -1.11 -18.75
CA ALA A 17 8.11 -0.17 -19.87
C ALA A 17 6.96 0.85 -19.77
N ALA A 18 5.76 0.42 -19.38
CA ALA A 18 4.62 1.32 -19.17
C ALA A 18 4.89 2.32 -18.03
N ILE A 19 5.38 1.85 -16.89
CA ILE A 19 5.72 2.72 -15.74
C ILE A 19 6.81 3.72 -16.11
N ARG A 20 7.83 3.31 -16.85
CA ARG A 20 8.94 4.19 -17.28
C ARG A 20 8.52 5.27 -18.28
N ARG A 21 7.38 5.12 -18.95
CA ARG A 21 6.84 6.13 -19.87
C ARG A 21 6.04 7.22 -19.16
N LEU A 22 5.71 7.05 -17.89
CA LEU A 22 5.00 8.06 -17.12
C LEU A 22 5.90 9.29 -16.91
N SER A 23 5.31 10.49 -17.01
CA SER A 23 5.99 11.69 -16.53
C SER A 23 6.19 11.60 -15.01
N PRO A 24 7.16 12.35 -14.44
CA PRO A 24 7.35 12.41 -12.99
C PRO A 24 6.07 12.76 -12.22
N GLU A 25 5.25 13.68 -12.74
CA GLU A 25 4.01 14.13 -12.12
C GLU A 25 2.93 13.04 -12.17
N ALA A 26 2.79 12.35 -13.31
CA ALA A 26 1.86 11.23 -13.46
C ALA A 26 2.24 10.08 -12.53
N ARG A 27 3.55 9.79 -12.40
CA ARG A 27 4.06 8.76 -11.51
C ARG A 27 3.83 9.12 -10.03
N LEU A 28 4.06 10.37 -9.63
CA LEU A 28 3.77 10.84 -8.28
C LEU A 28 2.27 10.71 -7.96
N ARG A 29 1.40 11.16 -8.88
CA ARG A 29 -0.05 11.07 -8.71
C ARG A 29 -0.51 9.63 -8.48
N GLN A 30 -0.07 8.70 -9.33
CA GLN A 30 -0.38 7.28 -9.16
C GLN A 30 0.13 6.72 -7.82
N GLY A 31 1.32 7.13 -7.39
CA GLY A 31 1.85 6.75 -6.08
C GLY A 31 0.99 7.22 -4.91
N LEU A 32 0.50 8.46 -4.96
CA LEU A 32 -0.39 9.03 -3.94
C LEU A 32 -1.77 8.35 -3.93
N GLU A 33 -2.34 8.09 -5.11
CA GLU A 33 -3.60 7.34 -5.25
C GLU A 33 -3.48 5.93 -4.68
N LEU A 34 -2.40 5.23 -5.01
CA LEU A 34 -2.12 3.90 -4.46
C LEU A 34 -1.94 3.93 -2.94
N ALA A 35 -1.25 4.93 -2.40
CA ALA A 35 -1.08 5.09 -0.97
C ALA A 35 -2.41 5.29 -0.25
N SER A 36 -3.32 6.09 -0.82
CA SER A 36 -4.67 6.30 -0.30
C SER A 36 -5.48 4.98 -0.30
N LEU A 37 -5.46 4.27 -1.42
CA LEU A 37 -6.14 2.97 -1.56
C LEU A 37 -5.64 1.96 -0.53
N VAL A 38 -4.33 1.81 -0.38
CA VAL A 38 -3.73 0.87 0.57
C VAL A 38 -4.11 1.21 2.00
N ARG A 39 -4.10 2.49 2.39
CA ARG A 39 -4.54 2.91 3.74
C ARG A 39 -6.00 2.57 3.98
N GLY A 40 -6.87 2.79 2.99
CA GLY A 40 -8.28 2.41 3.06
C GLY A 40 -8.48 0.90 3.23
N LEU A 41 -7.73 0.08 2.49
CA LEU A 41 -7.77 -1.38 2.61
C LEU A 41 -7.25 -1.86 3.97
N ILE A 42 -6.18 -1.25 4.51
CA ILE A 42 -5.67 -1.55 5.85
C ILE A 42 -6.74 -1.24 6.89
N ALA A 43 -7.36 -0.05 6.84
CA ALA A 43 -8.41 0.34 7.78
C ALA A 43 -9.62 -0.59 7.72
N ALA A 44 -10.06 -0.98 6.51
CA ALA A 44 -11.11 -1.97 6.34
C ALA A 44 -10.74 -3.33 6.98
N GLY A 45 -9.50 -3.77 6.79
CA GLY A 45 -8.98 -4.98 7.44
C GLY A 45 -8.90 -4.87 8.96
N VAL A 46 -8.55 -3.71 9.51
CA VAL A 46 -8.57 -3.44 10.96
C VAL A 46 -9.99 -3.55 11.49
N ARG A 47 -10.97 -2.86 10.89
CA ARG A 47 -12.39 -2.96 11.27
C ARG A 47 -12.90 -4.40 11.24
N ALA A 48 -12.53 -5.16 10.22
CA ALA A 48 -12.95 -6.56 10.09
C ALA A 48 -12.38 -7.48 11.19
N ARG A 49 -11.17 -7.19 11.70
CA ARG A 49 -10.52 -7.97 12.76
C ARG A 49 -10.85 -7.48 14.17
N HIS A 50 -11.19 -6.20 14.30
CA HIS A 50 -11.48 -5.51 15.56
C HIS A 50 -12.82 -4.77 15.44
N PRO A 51 -13.95 -5.48 15.36
CA PRO A 51 -15.27 -4.86 15.26
C PRO A 51 -15.64 -4.02 16.50
N GLU A 52 -14.93 -4.21 17.61
CA GLU A 52 -15.08 -3.45 18.85
C GLU A 52 -14.39 -2.08 18.85
N TYR A 53 -13.48 -1.82 17.89
CA TYR A 53 -12.77 -0.54 17.82
C TYR A 53 -13.69 0.59 17.38
N SER A 54 -13.55 1.72 18.05
CA SER A 54 -14.00 3.02 17.56
C SER A 54 -13.23 3.43 16.30
N GLU A 55 -13.76 4.40 15.54
CA GLU A 55 -13.08 4.92 14.35
C GLU A 55 -11.70 5.53 14.68
N GLU A 56 -11.55 6.18 15.84
CA GLU A 56 -10.26 6.70 16.30
C GLU A 56 -9.24 5.58 16.57
N GLU A 57 -9.68 4.46 17.16
CA GLU A 57 -8.84 3.29 17.39
C GLU A 57 -8.45 2.61 16.07
N VAL A 58 -9.37 2.55 15.10
CA VAL A 58 -9.09 2.06 13.74
C VAL A 58 -8.03 2.92 13.06
N ASP A 59 -8.14 4.24 13.17
CA ASP A 59 -7.17 5.17 12.59
C ASP A 59 -5.79 5.02 13.22
N LEU A 60 -5.70 4.98 14.56
CA LEU A 60 -4.43 4.77 15.27
C LEU A 60 -3.78 3.43 14.91
N ALA A 61 -4.57 2.34 14.85
CA ALA A 61 -4.07 1.04 14.44
C ALA A 61 -3.59 1.05 12.97
N THR A 62 -4.30 1.73 12.07
CA THR A 62 -3.91 1.90 10.67
C THR A 62 -2.61 2.69 10.56
N ILE A 63 -2.47 3.80 11.30
CA ILE A 63 -1.26 4.62 11.31
C ILE A 63 -0.07 3.81 11.83
N ARG A 64 -0.24 3.04 12.91
CA ARG A 64 0.79 2.15 13.46
C ARG A 64 1.26 1.12 12.43
N LEU A 65 0.34 0.49 11.69
CA LEU A 65 0.68 -0.49 10.66
C LEU A 65 1.45 0.15 9.48
N VAL A 66 1.13 1.39 9.12
CA VAL A 66 1.80 2.08 8.00
C VAL A 66 3.18 2.59 8.38
N LEU A 67 3.34 3.13 9.60
CA LEU A 67 4.61 3.70 10.07
C LEU A 67 5.55 2.64 10.65
N GLY A 68 5.01 1.55 11.19
CA GLY A 68 5.74 0.59 12.00
C GLY A 68 5.92 1.07 13.46
N ASP A 69 6.22 0.12 14.34
CA ASP A 69 6.25 0.34 15.79
C ASP A 69 7.32 1.34 16.26
N GLU A 70 8.41 1.51 15.50
CA GLU A 70 9.45 2.48 15.85
C GLU A 70 8.97 3.91 15.64
N LEU A 71 8.44 4.23 14.45
CA LEU A 71 8.00 5.57 14.11
C LEU A 71 6.68 5.95 14.80
N PHE A 72 5.81 4.99 15.07
CA PHE A 72 4.53 5.24 15.75
C PHE A 72 4.70 5.70 17.21
N ARG A 73 5.80 5.32 17.87
CA ARG A 73 6.06 5.61 19.29
C ARG A 73 6.90 6.87 19.55
N ARG A 74 7.39 7.53 18.49
CA ARG A 74 8.16 8.77 18.58
C ARG A 74 7.22 9.97 18.54
#